data_AF-C7A7C8-F1
#
_entry.id   AF-C7A7C8-F1
#
_cell.length_a   1.000
_cell.length_b   1.000
_cell.length_c   1.000
_cell.angle_alpha   90.00
_cell.angle_beta   90.00
_cell.angle_gamma   90.00
#
_symmetry.space_group_name_H-M   'P 1'
#
loop_
_entity.id
_entity.type
_entity.pdbx_description
1 polymer ?
#
loop_
_entity_poly.entity_id
_entity_poly.type
_entity_poly.pdbx_seq_one_letter_code
_entity_poly.pdbx_strand_id
1 'polypeptide(L)'
;IAKAIYNSFAYQFKDSCFLANVRETSMKECGLVQLQETLLSEILGNLSLKVGNVDRGINIRKERLCCKKVLLVLDDVDELVQLKVLSGEPNWFGLGSRNIITTKDEHLLIKHNVDFTYKMNEMDHNEAFQLFSIHAFKSDKPHDYFVDLIEDALRYAG
;
A
#
# COMPACT_ATOMS: atom_id res chain seq x y z
N ILE A 1 -6.85 -3.31 3.24
CA ILE A 1 -6.06 -4.57 3.21
C ILE A 1 -4.57 -4.31 3.40
N ALA A 2 -3.92 -3.47 2.58
CA ALA A 2 -2.49 -3.19 2.65
C ALA A 2 -1.98 -2.89 4.07
N LYS A 3 -2.69 -2.02 4.80
CA LYS A 3 -2.35 -1.67 6.18
C LYS A 3 -2.42 -2.86 7.15
N ALA A 4 -3.42 -3.73 7.00
CA ALA A 4 -3.56 -4.92 7.83
C ALA A 4 -2.38 -5.90 7.58
N ILE A 5 -2.04 -6.14 6.31
CA ILE A 5 -0.87 -6.95 5.93
C ILE A 5 0.40 -6.37 6.56
N TYR A 6 0.62 -5.06 6.41
CA TYR A 6 1.80 -4.41 7.00
C TYR A 6 1.86 -4.63 8.52
N ASN A 7 0.77 -4.35 9.25
CA ASN A 7 0.74 -4.51 10.69
C ASN A 7 0.94 -5.98 11.13
N SER A 8 0.48 -6.95 10.33
CA SER A 8 0.62 -8.38 10.61
C SER A 8 2.00 -8.95 10.30
N PHE A 9 2.80 -8.35 9.41
CA PHE A 9 4.06 -8.94 8.96
C PHE A 9 5.30 -8.08 9.21
N ALA A 10 5.17 -6.77 9.49
CA ALA A 10 6.30 -5.86 9.65
C ALA A 10 7.32 -6.35 10.70
N TYR A 11 6.86 -6.93 11.82
CA TYR A 11 7.74 -7.43 12.88
C TYR A 11 8.69 -8.57 12.44
N GLN A 12 8.40 -9.23 11.31
CA GLN A 12 9.25 -10.31 10.76
C GLN A 12 10.42 -9.79 9.92
N PHE A 13 10.47 -8.47 9.69
CA PHE A 13 11.48 -7.79 8.91
C PHE A 13 12.28 -6.87 9.81
N LYS A 14 13.59 -6.75 9.54
CA LYS A 14 14.46 -5.86 10.29
C LYS A 14 14.10 -4.39 10.03
N ASP A 15 13.80 -4.09 8.77
CA ASP A 15 13.42 -2.78 8.30
C ASP A 15 12.09 -2.92 7.53
N SER A 16 11.17 -1.98 7.73
CA SER A 16 9.87 -1.99 7.04
C SER A 16 9.39 -0.57 6.77
N CYS A 17 8.63 -0.38 5.70
CA CYS A 17 8.02 0.90 5.36
C CYS A 17 6.62 0.70 4.77
N PHE A 18 5.68 1.54 5.21
CA PHE A 18 4.31 1.60 4.68
C PHE A 18 4.03 3.00 4.14
N LEU A 19 3.88 3.12 2.82
CA LEU A 19 3.51 4.36 2.17
C LEU A 19 2.03 4.32 1.80
N ALA A 20 1.21 5.06 2.55
CA ALA A 20 -0.21 5.21 2.30
C ALA A 20 -0.48 6.22 1.15
N ASN A 21 -1.60 6.05 0.44
CA ASN A 21 -2.13 7.05 -0.50
C ASN A 21 -1.06 7.57 -1.47
N VAL A 22 -0.33 6.66 -2.13
CA VAL A 22 0.78 7.01 -3.03
C VAL A 22 0.30 7.91 -4.17
N ARG A 23 -0.84 7.58 -4.79
CA ARG A 23 -1.49 8.44 -5.80
C ARG A 23 -1.62 9.87 -5.31
N GLU A 24 -2.37 10.08 -4.23
CA GLU A 24 -2.69 11.41 -3.70
C GLU A 24 -1.43 12.18 -3.28
N THR A 25 -0.49 11.51 -2.61
CA THR A 25 0.74 12.15 -2.13
C THR A 25 1.64 12.56 -3.28
N SER A 26 1.75 11.73 -4.32
CA SER A 26 2.59 12.03 -5.49
C SER A 26 2.14 13.24 -6.29
N MET A 27 0.84 13.58 -6.25
CA MET A 27 0.26 14.74 -6.94
C MET A 27 0.60 16.08 -6.26
N LYS A 28 1.09 16.06 -5.02
CA LYS A 28 1.51 17.27 -4.29
C LYS A 28 2.83 17.80 -4.84
N GLU A 29 3.09 19.09 -4.65
CA GLU A 29 4.39 19.67 -5.00
C GLU A 29 5.52 18.90 -4.28
N CYS A 30 6.51 18.44 -5.04
CA CYS A 30 7.58 17.57 -4.56
C CYS A 30 7.11 16.25 -3.90
N GLY A 31 5.89 15.78 -4.18
CA GLY A 31 5.28 14.62 -3.51
C GLY A 31 6.06 13.31 -3.64
N LEU A 32 6.60 13.02 -4.83
CA LEU A 32 7.47 11.85 -5.04
C LEU A 32 8.78 11.93 -4.25
N VAL A 33 9.35 13.14 -4.10
CA VAL A 33 10.55 13.36 -3.28
C VAL A 33 10.21 13.09 -1.81
N GLN A 34 9.06 13.56 -1.33
CA GLN A 34 8.61 13.32 0.03
C GLN A 34 8.41 11.83 0.31
N LEU A 35 7.73 11.10 -0.58
CA LEU A 35 7.56 9.64 -0.46
C LEU A 35 8.91 8.91 -0.39
N GLN A 36 9.88 9.33 -1.19
CA GLN A 36 11.22 8.77 -1.19
C GLN A 36 12.00 9.10 0.09
N GLU A 37 11.88 10.32 0.61
CA GLU A 37 12.46 10.72 1.90
C GLU A 37 11.86 9.92 3.05
N THR A 38 10.54 9.72 3.07
CA THR A 38 9.87 8.87 4.07
C THR A 38 10.39 7.44 4.01
N LEU A 39 10.42 6.82 2.83
CA LEU A 39 10.94 5.46 2.62
C LEU A 39 12.36 5.30 3.18
N LEU A 40 13.24 6.22 2.81
CA LEU A 40 14.64 6.18 3.24
C LEU A 40 14.76 6.44 4.75
N SER A 41 13.98 7.36 5.29
CA SER A 41 14.02 7.70 6.71
C SER A 41 13.56 6.54 7.58
N GLU A 42 12.49 5.83 7.20
CA GLU A 42 11.99 4.67 7.94
C GLU A 42 12.97 3.49 7.91
N ILE A 43 13.60 3.21 6.77
CA ILE A 43 14.52 2.06 6.62
C ILE A 43 15.93 2.33 7.16
N LEU A 44 16.39 3.59 7.08
CA LEU A 44 17.73 3.98 7.55
C LEU A 44 17.72 4.52 8.99
N GLY A 45 16.55 4.77 9.57
CA GLY A 45 16.40 5.34 10.92
C GLY A 45 16.87 6.79 11.01
N ASN A 46 16.88 7.54 9.89
CA ASN A 46 17.34 8.92 9.86
C ASN A 46 16.18 9.87 9.51
N LEU A 47 15.58 10.47 10.54
CA LEU A 47 14.41 11.36 10.43
C LEU A 47 14.67 12.69 9.69
N SER A 48 15.93 13.07 9.49
CA SER A 48 16.31 14.32 8.79
C SER A 48 16.84 14.10 7.39
N LEU A 49 16.65 12.90 6.82
CA LEU A 49 17.15 12.59 5.49
C LEU A 49 16.45 13.43 4.42
N LYS A 50 17.25 14.30 3.77
CA LYS A 50 16.82 15.09 2.62
C LYS A 50 17.54 14.65 1.35
N VAL A 51 16.79 14.21 0.37
CA VAL A 51 17.35 13.80 -0.93
C VAL A 51 17.45 14.99 -1.88
N GLY A 52 16.55 15.97 -1.75
CA GLY A 52 16.49 17.18 -2.58
C GLY A 52 15.88 16.95 -3.97
N ASN A 53 16.16 15.83 -4.61
CA ASN A 53 15.49 15.40 -5.84
C ASN A 53 15.41 13.87 -5.95
N VAL A 54 14.56 13.41 -6.88
CA VAL A 54 14.25 11.99 -7.10
C VAL A 54 15.50 11.18 -7.46
N ASP A 55 16.35 11.68 -8.36
CA ASP A 55 17.53 10.96 -8.85
C ASP A 55 18.54 10.70 -7.73
N ARG A 56 18.76 11.71 -6.88
CA ARG A 56 19.64 11.59 -5.72
C ARG A 56 19.12 10.57 -4.71
N GLY A 57 17.81 10.53 -4.46
CA GLY A 57 17.26 9.52 -3.57
C GLY A 57 17.26 8.12 -4.18
N ILE A 58 17.18 7.98 -5.51
CA ILE A 58 17.37 6.68 -6.19
C ILE A 58 18.79 6.18 -5.94
N ASN A 59 19.80 7.04 -6.09
CA ASN A 59 21.20 6.68 -5.86
C ASN A 59 21.46 6.29 -4.40
N ILE A 60 21.01 7.10 -3.43
CA ILE A 60 21.15 6.79 -1.99
C ILE A 60 20.52 5.43 -1.67
N ARG A 61 19.34 5.14 -2.24
CA ARG A 61 18.66 3.87 -2.02
C ARG A 61 19.45 2.69 -2.58
N LYS A 62 19.91 2.76 -3.83
CA LYS A 62 20.72 1.70 -4.46
C LYS A 62 21.98 1.38 -3.66
N GLU A 63 22.65 2.41 -3.15
CA GLU A 63 23.87 2.25 -2.36
C GLU A 63 23.61 1.66 -0.97
N ARG A 64 22.50 2.05 -0.33
CA ARG A 64 22.29 1.75 1.10
C ARG A 64 21.30 0.64 1.40
N LEU A 65 20.38 0.34 0.50
CA LEU A 65 19.29 -0.63 0.73
C LEU A 65 19.51 -1.99 0.05
N CYS A 66 20.46 -2.10 -0.90
CA CYS A 66 20.70 -3.31 -1.70
C CYS A 66 21.04 -4.56 -0.88
N CYS A 67 21.53 -4.41 0.35
CA CYS A 67 21.85 -5.52 1.27
C CYS A 67 20.85 -5.65 2.43
N LYS A 68 19.80 -4.83 2.48
CA LYS A 68 18.82 -4.82 3.58
C LYS A 68 17.60 -5.65 3.23
N LYS A 69 17.18 -6.52 4.15
CA LYS A 69 15.92 -7.27 4.08
C LYS A 69 14.78 -6.34 4.52
N VAL A 70 13.98 -5.87 3.56
CA VAL A 70 12.93 -4.85 3.76
C VAL A 70 11.55 -5.42 3.45
N LEU A 71 10.55 -5.08 4.26
CA LEU A 71 9.14 -5.13 3.86
C LEU A 71 8.70 -3.73 3.41
N LEU A 72 8.45 -3.57 2.11
CA LEU A 72 7.88 -2.34 1.55
C LEU A 72 6.43 -2.59 1.15
N VAL A 73 5.53 -1.71 1.57
CA VAL A 73 4.13 -1.72 1.15
C VAL A 73 3.77 -0.35 0.57
N LEU A 74 3.38 -0.33 -0.71
CA LEU A 74 2.94 0.85 -1.46
C LEU A 74 1.43 0.76 -1.67
N ASP A 75 0.68 1.67 -1.04
CA ASP A 75 -0.78 1.65 -1.09
C ASP A 75 -1.34 2.70 -2.07
N ASP A 76 -2.31 2.29 -2.89
CA ASP A 76 -3.03 3.13 -3.85
C ASP A 76 -2.09 3.76 -4.92
N VAL A 77 -1.32 2.92 -5.61
CA VAL A 77 -0.45 3.32 -6.73
C VAL A 77 -1.24 3.35 -8.03
N ASP A 78 -1.04 4.38 -8.86
CA ASP A 78 -1.72 4.54 -10.15
C ASP A 78 -0.80 4.92 -11.32
N GLU A 79 0.48 5.19 -11.08
CA GLU A 79 1.42 5.54 -12.15
C GLU A 79 2.74 4.75 -12.10
N LEU A 80 3.27 4.40 -13.27
CA LEU A 80 4.50 3.63 -13.39
C LEU A 80 5.71 4.39 -12.84
N VAL A 81 5.70 5.73 -12.90
CA VAL A 81 6.78 6.56 -12.36
C VAL A 81 6.89 6.42 -10.85
N GLN A 82 5.76 6.29 -10.12
CA GLN A 82 5.75 6.06 -8.68
C GLN A 82 6.49 4.75 -8.34
N LEU A 83 6.20 3.68 -9.09
CA LEU A 83 6.88 2.39 -8.92
C LEU A 83 8.36 2.46 -9.26
N LYS A 84 8.74 3.12 -10.37
CA LYS A 84 10.15 3.30 -10.73
C LYS A 84 10.94 4.03 -9.64
N VAL A 85 10.34 5.02 -8.99
CA VAL A 85 10.98 5.82 -7.95
C VAL A 85 11.04 5.09 -6.61
N LEU A 86 9.96 4.41 -6.21
CA LEU A 86 9.80 3.85 -4.85
C LEU A 86 10.15 2.37 -4.75
N SER A 87 9.78 1.57 -5.75
CA SER A 87 9.97 0.12 -5.81
C SER A 87 11.23 -0.25 -6.61
N GLY A 88 11.37 0.31 -7.81
CA GLY A 88 12.52 0.10 -8.67
C GLY A 88 12.64 -1.22 -9.38
N GLU A 89 13.88 -1.70 -9.48
CA GLU A 89 14.21 -3.01 -10.05
C GLU A 89 14.36 -4.08 -8.95
N PRO A 90 14.23 -5.37 -9.28
CA PRO A 90 14.23 -6.47 -8.30
C PRO A 90 15.45 -6.54 -7.37
N ASN A 91 16.59 -5.98 -7.78
CA ASN A 91 17.86 -6.00 -7.02
C ASN A 91 18.08 -4.78 -6.12
N TRP A 92 17.08 -3.92 -5.93
CA TRP A 92 17.24 -2.70 -5.11
C TRP A 92 17.19 -2.96 -3.60
N PHE A 93 16.71 -4.12 -3.18
CA PHE A 93 16.72 -4.56 -1.79
C PHE A 93 17.46 -5.90 -1.65
N GLY A 94 17.87 -6.21 -0.42
CA GLY A 94 18.54 -7.46 -0.10
C GLY A 94 17.64 -8.68 -0.23
N LEU A 95 18.26 -9.85 -0.31
CA LEU A 95 17.56 -11.14 -0.34
C LEU A 95 16.56 -11.29 0.82
N GLY A 96 15.41 -11.88 0.52
CA GLY A 96 14.32 -12.08 1.48
C GLY A 96 13.42 -10.85 1.69
N SER A 97 13.65 -9.76 0.97
CA SER A 97 12.75 -8.60 0.94
C SER A 97 11.42 -8.94 0.28
N ARG A 98 10.39 -8.17 0.63
CA ARG A 98 9.05 -8.27 0.06
C ARG A 98 8.55 -6.87 -0.27
N ASN A 99 8.11 -6.68 -1.51
CA ASN A 99 7.44 -5.46 -1.93
C ASN A 99 5.99 -5.79 -2.29
N ILE A 100 5.05 -5.08 -1.66
CA ILE A 100 3.61 -5.28 -1.84
C ILE A 100 3.02 -3.99 -2.39
N ILE A 101 2.35 -4.08 -3.52
CA ILE A 101 1.75 -2.95 -4.21
C ILE A 101 0.24 -3.17 -4.23
N THR A 102 -0.55 -2.17 -3.84
CA THR A 102 -1.98 -2.13 -4.14
C THR A 102 -2.23 -1.11 -5.24
N THR A 103 -3.05 -1.51 -6.21
CA THR A 103 -3.43 -0.67 -7.34
C THR A 103 -4.79 -1.11 -7.85
N LYS A 104 -5.50 -0.19 -8.51
CA LYS A 104 -6.72 -0.49 -9.26
C LYS A 104 -6.43 -0.82 -10.72
N ASP A 105 -5.19 -0.62 -11.19
CA ASP A 105 -4.77 -0.85 -12.57
C ASP A 105 -3.86 -2.09 -12.65
N GLU A 106 -4.41 -3.20 -13.12
CA GLU A 106 -3.64 -4.43 -13.36
C GLU A 106 -2.54 -4.25 -14.42
N HIS A 107 -2.73 -3.36 -15.41
CA HIS A 107 -1.72 -3.10 -16.44
C HIS A 107 -0.46 -2.47 -15.86
N LEU A 108 -0.58 -1.73 -14.76
CA LEU A 108 0.55 -1.20 -14.01
C LEU A 108 1.46 -2.32 -13.51
N LEU A 109 0.87 -3.39 -12.95
CA LEU A 109 1.59 -4.55 -12.42
C LEU A 109 2.31 -5.31 -13.53
N ILE A 110 1.65 -5.49 -14.67
CA ILE A 110 2.23 -6.12 -15.87
C ILE A 110 3.43 -5.31 -16.37
N LYS A 111 3.27 -3.98 -16.53
CA LYS A 111 4.36 -3.08 -16.97
C LYS A 111 5.53 -3.04 -15.98
N HIS A 112 5.25 -3.18 -14.69
CA HIS A 112 6.28 -3.24 -13.66
C HIS A 112 6.93 -4.62 -13.52
N ASN A 113 6.37 -5.65 -14.17
CA ASN A 113 6.88 -7.02 -14.16
C ASN A 113 6.98 -7.60 -12.73
N VAL A 114 5.87 -7.54 -11.98
CA VAL A 114 5.79 -8.12 -10.64
C VAL A 114 5.80 -9.65 -10.67
N ASP A 115 6.34 -10.28 -9.62
CA ASP A 115 6.44 -11.75 -9.54
C ASP A 115 5.08 -12.44 -9.35
N PHE A 116 4.17 -11.80 -8.63
CA PHE A 116 2.86 -12.35 -8.26
C PHE A 116 1.79 -11.26 -8.25
N THR A 117 0.60 -11.62 -8.72
CA THR A 117 -0.59 -10.77 -8.70
C THR A 117 -1.70 -11.47 -7.93
N TYR A 118 -2.41 -10.72 -7.08
CA TYR A 118 -3.60 -11.21 -6.39
C TYR A 118 -4.75 -10.23 -6.67
N LYS A 119 -5.81 -10.73 -7.32
CA LYS A 119 -7.03 -9.96 -7.53
C LYS A 119 -7.90 -10.08 -6.28
N MET A 120 -8.23 -8.95 -5.67
CA MET A 120 -9.17 -8.91 -4.57
C MET A 120 -10.57 -9.19 -5.11
N ASN A 121 -11.27 -10.14 -4.50
CA ASN A 121 -12.67 -10.40 -4.80
C ASN A 121 -13.54 -9.37 -4.10
N GLU A 122 -14.67 -9.06 -4.74
CA GLU A 122 -15.73 -8.30 -4.11
C GLU A 122 -16.27 -9.07 -2.90
N MET A 123 -16.75 -8.30 -1.94
CA MET A 123 -17.39 -8.82 -0.76
C MET A 123 -18.72 -9.47 -1.15
N ASP A 124 -18.99 -10.67 -0.64
CA ASP A 124 -20.29 -11.29 -0.89
C ASP A 124 -21.41 -10.57 -0.12
N HIS A 125 -22.66 -10.85 -0.47
CA HIS A 125 -23.82 -10.19 0.14
C HIS A 125 -23.86 -10.36 1.66
N ASN A 126 -23.54 -11.54 2.20
CA ASN A 126 -23.57 -11.78 3.64
C ASN A 126 -22.45 -11.02 4.35
N GLU A 127 -21.25 -11.03 3.78
CA GLU A 127 -20.11 -10.28 4.28
C GLU A 127 -20.42 -8.76 4.28
N ALA A 128 -21.03 -8.26 3.20
CA ALA A 128 -21.40 -6.85 3.06
C ALA A 128 -22.48 -6.46 4.07
N PHE A 129 -23.50 -7.29 4.23
CA PHE A 129 -24.55 -7.13 5.22
C PHE A 129 -23.98 -7.11 6.64
N GLN A 130 -23.11 -8.06 6.98
CA GLN A 130 -22.48 -8.13 8.29
C GLN A 130 -21.58 -6.91 8.54
N LEU A 131 -20.77 -6.52 7.56
CA LEU A 131 -19.88 -5.35 7.67
C LEU A 131 -20.70 -4.08 7.90
N PHE A 132 -21.74 -3.85 7.10
CA PHE A 132 -22.63 -2.72 7.24
C PHE A 132 -23.30 -2.72 8.62
N SER A 133 -23.80 -3.88 9.04
CA SER A 133 -24.49 -4.04 10.33
C SER A 133 -23.58 -3.65 11.50
N ILE A 134 -22.35 -4.17 11.51
CA ILE A 134 -21.36 -3.88 12.54
C ILE A 134 -21.03 -2.39 12.58
N HIS A 135 -20.89 -1.73 11.44
CA HIS A 135 -20.48 -0.32 11.40
C HIS A 135 -21.64 0.65 11.73
N ALA A 136 -22.85 0.37 11.23
CA ALA A 136 -24.02 1.23 11.44
C ALA A 136 -24.66 1.01 12.81
N PHE A 137 -24.74 -0.24 13.27
CA PHE A 137 -25.49 -0.61 14.48
C PHE A 137 -24.62 -1.15 15.62
N LYS A 138 -23.29 -1.26 15.42
CA LYS A 138 -22.35 -1.85 16.40
C LYS A 138 -22.71 -3.30 16.77
N SER A 139 -23.41 -4.00 15.88
CA SER A 139 -23.90 -5.36 16.04
C SER A 139 -23.88 -6.08 14.70
N ASP A 140 -23.50 -7.35 14.67
CA ASP A 140 -23.61 -8.22 13.49
C ASP A 140 -25.06 -8.68 13.24
N LYS A 141 -25.95 -8.45 14.21
CA LYS A 141 -27.37 -8.74 14.15
C LYS A 141 -28.15 -7.44 14.34
N PRO A 142 -28.52 -6.75 13.24
CA PRO A 142 -29.38 -5.58 13.32
C PRO A 142 -30.78 -6.00 13.77
N HIS A 143 -31.55 -5.07 14.33
CA HIS A 143 -32.95 -5.33 14.63
C HIS A 143 -33.74 -5.54 13.33
N ASP A 144 -34.68 -6.48 13.29
CA ASP A 144 -35.42 -6.88 12.08
C ASP A 144 -36.01 -5.70 11.30
N TYR A 145 -36.47 -4.67 12.01
CA TYR A 145 -36.95 -3.39 11.46
C TYR A 145 -35.98 -2.69 10.48
N PHE A 146 -34.67 -2.88 10.64
CA PHE A 146 -33.65 -2.25 9.78
C PHE A 146 -33.19 -3.12 8.63
N VAL A 147 -33.60 -4.39 8.55
CA VAL A 147 -33.11 -5.33 7.54
C VAL A 147 -33.40 -4.82 6.12
N ASP A 148 -34.64 -4.40 5.85
CA ASP A 148 -35.02 -3.87 4.52
C ASP A 148 -34.21 -2.62 4.14
N LEU A 149 -33.92 -1.75 5.11
CA LEU A 149 -33.11 -0.54 4.88
C LEU A 149 -31.65 -0.88 4.57
N ILE A 150 -31.10 -1.91 5.23
CA ILE A 150 -29.74 -2.41 4.94
C ILE A 150 -29.72 -2.98 3.53
N GLU A 151 -30.71 -3.79 3.14
CA GLU A 151 -30.81 -4.35 1.79
C GLU A 151 -30.89 -3.26 0.71
N ASP A 152 -31.63 -2.18 0.95
CA ASP A 152 -31.66 -1.01 0.05
C ASP A 152 -30.29 -0.34 -0.05
N ALA A 153 -29.60 -0.14 1.07
CA ALA A 153 -28.27 0.46 1.09
C ALA A 153 -27.22 -0.40 0.37
N LEU A 154 -27.26 -1.73 0.57
CA LEU A 154 -26.36 -2.66 -0.10
C LEU A 154 -26.59 -2.69 -1.60
N ARG A 155 -27.86 -2.74 -2.05
CA ARG A 155 -28.21 -2.69 -3.47
C ARG A 155 -27.82 -1.38 -4.14
N TYR A 156 -27.79 -0.28 -3.40
CA TYR A 156 -27.33 0.99 -3.92
C TYR A 156 -25.79 1.07 -4.05
N ALA A 157 -25.06 0.39 -3.16
CA ALA A 157 -23.60 0.48 -3.07
C ALA A 157 -22.83 -0.58 -3.88
N GLY A 158 -23.47 -1.71 -4.21
CA GLY A 158 -22.94 -2.76 -5.09
C GLY A 158 -23.25 -2.49 -6.55
#